data_AF-A0A1P8MYW5-F1
#
_entry.id   AF-A0A1P8MYW5-F1
#
_cell.length_a   1.000
_cell.length_b   1.000
_cell.length_c   1.000
_cell.angle_alpha   90.00
_cell.angle_beta   90.00
_cell.angle_gamma   90.00
#
_symmetry.space_group_name_H-M   'P 1'
#
loop_
_entity.id
_entity.type
_entity.pdbx_description
1 polymer ?
#
loop_
_entity_poly.entity_id
_entity_poly.type
_entity_poly.pdbx_seq_one_letter_code
_entity_poly.pdbx_strand_id
1 'polypeptide(L)' 'MIESTNGVQPGAIAPQYRVLNATDAALVWVLKWGGDADHVIANKLGTMPSKVADILAENTHVGSKDQATKMVAQPKD' A
#
# COMPACT_ATOMS: atom_id res chain seq x y z
N MET A 1 -42.36 -9.39 -0.88
CA MET A 1 -41.19 -10.18 -0.43
C MET A 1 -40.17 -10.08 -1.53
N ILE A 2 -39.04 -9.39 -1.30
CA ILE A 2 -37.88 -9.48 -2.19
C ILE A 2 -36.71 -9.70 -1.24
N GLU A 3 -36.26 -10.95 -1.19
CA GLU A 3 -35.11 -11.34 -0.40
C GLU A 3 -33.86 -10.75 -1.05
N SER A 4 -33.20 -9.84 -0.34
CA SER A 4 -31.88 -9.32 -0.71
C SER A 4 -30.87 -10.46 -0.64
N THR A 5 -30.64 -11.13 -1.77
CA THR A 5 -29.54 -12.09 -1.90
C THR A 5 -28.22 -11.31 -1.87
N ASN A 6 -27.66 -11.15 -0.67
CA ASN A 6 -26.24 -10.87 -0.49
C ASN A 6 -25.48 -12.03 -1.13
N GLY A 7 -25.07 -11.84 -2.38
CA GLY A 7 -24.28 -12.79 -3.17
C GLY A 7 -22.86 -12.90 -2.62
N VAL A 8 -22.71 -13.52 -1.46
CA VAL A 8 -21.41 -14.03 -1.01
C VAL A 8 -21.36 -15.49 -1.47
N GLN A 9 -20.63 -15.75 -2.56
CA GLN A 9 -20.36 -17.12 -3.00
C GLN A 9 -19.67 -17.87 -1.85
N PRO A 10 -20.24 -18.99 -1.36
CA PRO A 10 -19.57 -19.82 -0.37
C PRO A 10 -18.26 -20.34 -0.96
N GLY A 11 -17.12 -19.96 -0.36
CA GLY A 11 -15.78 -20.37 -0.80
C GLY A 11 -14.89 -19.27 -1.37
N ALA A 12 -15.39 -18.03 -1.52
CA ALA A 12 -14.52 -16.90 -1.83
C ALA A 12 -13.66 -16.55 -0.60
N ILE A 13 -12.36 -16.83 -0.67
CA ILE A 13 -11.40 -16.42 0.37
C ILE A 13 -11.17 -14.93 0.20
N ALA A 14 -11.50 -14.13 1.22
CA ALA A 14 -11.21 -12.70 1.18
C ALA A 14 -9.69 -12.50 0.99
N PRO A 15 -9.26 -11.60 0.09
CA PRO A 15 -7.84 -11.34 -0.11
C PRO A 15 -7.21 -10.89 1.22
N GLN A 16 -6.17 -11.61 1.66
CA GLN A 16 -5.41 -11.23 2.84
C GLN A 16 -4.41 -10.14 2.46
N TYR A 17 -4.63 -8.93 2.95
CA TYR A 17 -3.73 -7.81 2.73
C TYR A 17 -2.78 -7.66 3.92
N ARG A 18 -1.51 -7.47 3.60
CA ARG A 18 -0.46 -7.17 4.56
C ARG A 18 -0.64 -5.76 5.12
N VAL A 19 -0.53 -5.65 6.44
CA VAL A 19 -0.38 -4.36 7.13
C VAL A 19 1.04 -3.88 6.92
N LEU A 20 1.20 -2.68 6.37
CA LEU A 20 2.50 -2.10 6.09
C LEU A 20 3.14 -1.57 7.37
N ASN A 21 4.45 -1.76 7.52
CA ASN A 21 5.24 -1.13 8.58
C ASN A 21 5.89 0.19 8.08
N ALA A 22 6.64 0.88 8.93
CA ALA A 22 7.29 2.14 8.57
C ALA A 22 8.27 2.02 7.38
N THR A 23 9.01 0.92 7.29
CA THR A 23 9.92 0.65 6.16
C THR A 23 9.14 0.39 4.88
N ASP A 24 8.04 -0.36 4.93
CA ASP A 24 7.18 -0.58 3.77
C ASP A 24 6.54 0.75 3.30
N ALA A 25 6.14 1.61 4.24
CA ALA A 25 5.63 2.93 3.91
C ALA A 25 6.69 3.82 3.24
N ALA A 26 7.97 3.72 3.64
CA ALA A 26 9.05 4.37 2.92
C ALA A 26 9.22 3.79 1.50
N LEU A 27 9.09 2.47 1.34
CA LEU A 27 9.12 1.83 0.01
C LEU A 27 7.96 2.28 -0.89
N VAL A 28 6.77 2.57 -0.34
CA VAL A 28 5.65 3.17 -1.11
C VAL A 28 6.11 4.46 -1.80
N TRP A 29 6.80 5.35 -1.08
CA TRP A 29 7.32 6.59 -1.64
C TRP A 29 8.40 6.35 -2.70
N VAL A 30 9.33 5.43 -2.43
CA VAL A 30 10.39 5.08 -3.40
C VAL A 30 9.78 4.56 -4.70
N LEU A 31 8.82 3.65 -4.63
CA LEU A 31 8.14 3.10 -5.81
C LEU A 31 7.31 4.16 -6.53
N LYS A 32 6.63 5.04 -5.79
CA LYS A 32 5.88 6.16 -6.36
C LYS A 32 6.76 7.13 -7.14
N TRP A 33 7.93 7.48 -6.61
CA TRP A 33 8.92 8.31 -7.31
C TRP A 33 9.54 7.60 -8.51
N GLY A 34 9.65 6.27 -8.45
CA GLY A 34 10.02 5.42 -9.60
C GLY A 34 8.96 5.36 -10.71
N GLY A 35 7.77 5.95 -10.49
CA GLY A 35 6.70 6.04 -11.48
C GLY A 35 5.64 4.93 -11.40
N ASP A 36 5.69 4.05 -10.39
CA ASP A 36 4.65 3.03 -10.22
C ASP A 36 3.30 3.68 -9.84
N ALA A 37 2.22 3.17 -10.42
CA ALA A 37 0.86 3.54 -10.04
C ALA A 37 0.44 2.86 -8.72
N ASP A 38 -0.47 3.48 -7.96
CA ASP A 38 -0.82 3.05 -6.60
C ASP A 38 -1.31 1.59 -6.51
N HIS A 39 -2.08 1.13 -7.51
CA HIS A 39 -2.53 -0.26 -7.59
C HIS A 39 -1.38 -1.25 -7.85
N VAL A 40 -0.36 -0.83 -8.61
CA VAL A 40 0.85 -1.61 -8.85
C VAL A 40 1.68 -1.69 -7.57
N ILE A 41 1.85 -0.57 -6.86
CA ILE A 41 2.53 -0.52 -5.56
C ILE A 41 1.83 -1.42 -4.55
N ALA A 42 0.51 -1.33 -4.45
CA ALA A 42 -0.31 -2.16 -3.57
C ALA A 42 -0.11 -3.65 -3.86
N ASN A 43 -0.10 -4.04 -5.14
CA ASN A 43 0.17 -5.41 -5.56
C ASN A 43 1.60 -5.86 -5.20
N LYS A 44 2.61 -5.00 -5.42
CA LYS A 44 4.01 -5.31 -5.07
C LYS A 44 4.23 -5.50 -3.56
N LEU A 45 3.53 -4.73 -2.74
CA LEU A 45 3.65 -4.79 -1.28
C LEU A 45 2.62 -5.70 -0.61
N GLY A 46 1.72 -6.30 -1.40
CA GLY A 46 0.64 -7.16 -0.92
C GLY A 46 -0.33 -6.45 0.01
N THR A 47 -0.64 -5.17 -0.25
CA THR A 47 -1.55 -4.37 0.59
C THR A 47 -2.75 -3.83 -0.19
N MET A 48 -3.64 -3.12 0.49
CA MET A 48 -4.78 -2.46 -0.16
C MET A 48 -4.35 -1.15 -0.85
N PRO A 49 -4.87 -0.82 -2.04
CA PRO A 49 -4.61 0.48 -2.69
C PRO A 49 -4.99 1.68 -1.83
N SER A 50 -6.03 1.57 -1.00
CA SER A 50 -6.41 2.62 -0.04
C SER A 50 -5.32 2.89 0.99
N LYS A 51 -4.57 1.87 1.42
CA LYS A 51 -3.45 2.02 2.36
C LYS A 51 -2.27 2.73 1.71
N VAL A 52 -2.02 2.46 0.43
CA VAL A 52 -1.03 3.21 -0.35
C VAL A 52 -1.42 4.69 -0.42
N ALA A 53 -2.68 5.00 -0.74
CA ALA A 53 -3.17 6.37 -0.78
C ALA A 53 -3.09 7.06 0.60
N ASP A 54 -3.44 6.36 1.69
CA ASP A 54 -3.33 6.88 3.07
C ASP A 54 -1.88 7.26 3.42
N ILE A 55 -0.89 6.47 2.97
CA ILE A 55 0.54 6.75 3.18
C ILE A 55 0.99 7.93 2.32
N LEU A 56 0.60 7.97 1.05
CA LEU A 56 0.96 9.05 0.12
C LEU A 56 0.31 10.40 0.49
N ALA A 57 -0.82 10.36 1.19
CA ALA A 57 -1.46 11.54 1.79
C ALA A 57 -0.88 11.90 3.17
N GLU A 58 0.10 11.13 3.67
CA GLU A 58 0.72 11.31 4.99
C GLU A 58 -0.28 11.22 6.16
N ASN A 59 -1.46 10.60 5.96
CA ASN A 59 -2.43 10.33 7.02
C ASN A 59 -1.95 9.23 7.97
N THR A 60 -1.10 8.34 7.46
CA THR A 60 -0.50 7.23 8.22
C THR A 60 0.99 7.16 7.93
N HIS A 61 1.77 6.57 8.86
CA HIS A 61 3.22 6.44 8.74
C HIS A 61 3.92 7.80 8.44
N VAL A 62 3.56 8.84 9.20
CA VAL A 62 4.17 10.17 9.11
C VAL A 62 5.69 10.08 9.23
N GLY A 63 6.41 10.76 8.33
CA GLY A 63 7.88 10.70 8.24
C GLY A 63 8.43 9.59 7.33
N SER A 64 7.56 8.72 6.79
CA SER A 64 7.95 7.70 5.80
C SER A 64 8.55 8.30 4.52
N LYS A 65 8.12 9.50 4.12
CA LYS A 65 8.67 10.26 2.99
C LYS A 65 10.11 10.70 3.23
N ASP A 66 10.43 11.19 4.42
CA ASP A 66 11.81 11.55 4.79
C ASP A 66 12.70 10.32 4.86
N GLN A 67 12.18 9.21 5.40
CA GLN A 67 12.88 7.93 5.41
C GLN A 67 13.15 7.45 3.97
N ALA A 68 12.17 7.54 3.06
CA ALA A 68 12.34 7.21 1.65
C ALA A 68 13.40 8.10 0.98
N THR A 69 13.42 9.39 1.30
CA THR A 69 14.44 10.34 0.82
C THR A 69 15.83 9.90 1.23
N LYS A 70 16.02 9.46 2.49
CA LYS A 70 17.30 8.91 2.95
C LYS A 70 17.68 7.62 2.21
N MET A 71 16.71 6.76 1.93
CA MET A 71 16.95 5.50 1.19
C MET A 71 17.43 5.75 -0.25
N VAL A 72 16.91 6.78 -0.93
CA VAL A 72 17.35 7.13 -2.29
C VAL A 72 18.62 7.97 -2.30
N ALA A 73 18.88 8.74 -1.23
CA ALA A 73 20.04 9.62 -1.12
C ALA A 73 21.31 8.90 -0.67
N GLN A 74 21.20 7.72 -0.06
CA GLN A 74 22.37 6.90 0.24
C GLN A 74 22.86 6.21 -1.04
N PRO A 75 24.02 6.60 -1.61
CA PRO A 75 24.66 5.76 -2.62
C PRO A 75 24.95 4.42 -1.97
N LYS A 76 24.61 3.32 -2.66
CA LYS A 76 25.15 2.01 -2.31
C LYS A 76 26.67 2.11 -2.51
N ASP A 77 27.42 2.18 -1.41
CA ASP A 77 28.86 1.87 -1.37
C ASP A 77 29.11 0.44 -1.86
#